data_AF-A0A8T4R279-F1
#
_entry.id   AF-A0A8T4R279-F1
#
_cell.length_a   1.000
_cell.length_b   1.000
_cell.length_c   1.000
_cell.angle_alpha   90.00
_cell.angle_beta   90.00
_cell.angle_gamma   90.00
#
_symmetry.space_group_name_H-M   'P 1'
#
loop_
_entity.id
_entity.type
_entity.pdbx_description
1 polymer ?
#
loop_
_entity_poly.entity_id
_entity_poly.type
_entity_poly.pdbx_seq_one_letter_code
_entity_poly.pdbx_strand_id
1 'polypeptide(L)'
;MNKTKILSFFNNLKKIPNLITFSRIILVPFLFYFAYTQQKYIFVILFLTAGLTDILDGYFARRLNQTSLFGARLDSIADDVILLSLVFWLYWLLPEFLIKNWYLFVLIYLTFLISLYIQYILSTKKTGLHLWSAKFSFFMIFVVITLFVLYKPYEWMLYLLTFLILSTIIETSIKLLKNKKPDTTSFFAAFSKNKKN
;
A
#
# COMPACT_ATOMS: atom_id res chain seq x y z
N MET A 1 15.16 3.85 -28.84
CA MET A 1 13.79 3.83 -28.26
C MET A 1 12.85 4.51 -29.26
N ASN A 2 11.89 3.78 -29.86
CA ASN A 2 11.07 4.31 -30.96
C ASN A 2 10.18 5.49 -30.55
N LYS A 3 10.13 6.54 -31.38
CA LYS A 3 9.36 7.78 -31.18
C LYS A 3 7.87 7.53 -30.88
N THR A 4 7.30 6.46 -31.44
CA THR A 4 5.93 5.98 -31.19
C THR A 4 5.69 5.42 -29.79
N LYS A 5 6.69 4.76 -29.18
CA LYS A 5 6.60 4.31 -27.77
C LYS A 5 6.64 5.49 -26.79
N ILE A 6 7.38 6.54 -27.13
CA ILE A 6 7.47 7.76 -26.32
C ILE A 6 6.14 8.53 -26.35
N LEU A 7 5.54 8.68 -27.52
CA LEU A 7 4.23 9.35 -27.67
C LEU A 7 3.10 8.57 -26.96
N SER A 8 3.08 7.25 -27.04
CA SER A 8 2.08 6.44 -26.33
C SER A 8 2.27 6.45 -24.82
N PHE A 9 3.51 6.59 -24.33
CA PHE A 9 3.82 6.82 -22.92
C PHE A 9 3.22 8.13 -22.41
N PHE A 10 3.47 9.25 -23.09
CA PHE A 10 2.91 10.56 -22.70
C PHE A 10 1.38 10.59 -22.78
N ASN A 11 0.77 9.96 -23.79
CA ASN A 11 -0.69 9.89 -23.90
C ASN A 11 -1.33 9.06 -22.77
N ASN A 12 -0.66 8.00 -22.31
CA ASN A 12 -1.12 7.25 -21.15
C ASN A 12 -0.92 8.03 -19.85
N LEU A 13 0.19 8.75 -19.68
CA LEU A 13 0.41 9.61 -18.52
C LEU A 13 -0.65 10.71 -18.39
N LYS A 14 -1.10 11.30 -19.50
CA LYS A 14 -2.12 12.36 -19.50
C LYS A 14 -3.50 11.93 -18.97
N LYS A 15 -3.75 10.63 -18.77
CA LYS A 15 -4.98 10.17 -18.13
C LYS A 15 -5.02 10.65 -16.68
N ILE A 16 -6.16 11.18 -16.25
CA ILE A 16 -6.34 11.77 -14.90
C ILE A 16 -5.86 10.83 -13.79
N PRO A 17 -6.20 9.52 -13.77
CA PRO A 17 -5.72 8.60 -12.74
C PRO A 17 -4.19 8.48 -12.71
N ASN A 18 -3.56 8.41 -13.88
CA ASN A 18 -2.12 8.22 -13.98
C ASN A 18 -1.35 9.48 -13.56
N LEU A 19 -1.89 10.68 -13.78
CA LEU A 19 -1.33 11.92 -13.25
C LEU A 19 -1.37 11.96 -11.72
N ILE A 20 -2.46 11.47 -11.13
CA ILE A 20 -2.61 11.41 -9.68
C ILE A 20 -1.59 10.42 -9.09
N THR A 21 -1.47 9.22 -9.64
CA THR A 21 -0.42 8.26 -9.23
C THR A 21 0.99 8.82 -9.41
N PHE A 22 1.26 9.51 -10.53
CA PHE A 22 2.57 10.13 -10.77
C PHE A 22 2.86 11.26 -9.77
N SER A 23 1.85 12.00 -9.35
CA SER A 23 2.00 13.03 -8.31
C SER A 23 2.49 12.44 -6.99
N ARG A 24 2.09 11.21 -6.63
CA ARG A 24 2.58 10.52 -5.43
C ARG A 24 4.08 10.27 -5.48
N ILE A 25 4.60 9.84 -6.63
CA ILE A 25 6.03 9.64 -6.84
C ILE A 25 6.78 10.97 -6.72
N ILE A 26 6.23 12.06 -7.25
CA ILE A 26 6.80 13.40 -7.11
C ILE A 26 6.80 13.86 -5.65
N LEU A 27 5.78 13.51 -4.85
CA LEU A 27 5.70 13.87 -3.44
C LEU A 27 6.78 13.23 -2.57
N VAL A 28 7.32 12.08 -2.96
CA VAL A 28 8.32 11.33 -2.17
C VAL A 28 9.57 12.16 -1.84
N PRO A 29 10.25 12.83 -2.80
CA PRO A 29 11.33 13.77 -2.49
C PRO A 29 10.96 14.87 -1.48
N PHE A 30 9.74 15.43 -1.56
CA PHE A 30 9.29 16.45 -0.61
C PHE A 30 9.08 15.85 0.78
N LEU A 31 8.52 14.64 0.87
CA LEU A 31 8.38 13.91 2.13
C LEU A 31 9.76 13.64 2.77
N PHE A 32 10.76 13.27 1.97
CA PHE A 32 12.14 13.16 2.46
C PHE A 32 12.65 14.52 2.98
N TYR A 33 12.48 15.61 2.23
CA TYR A 33 12.92 16.94 2.66
C TYR A 33 12.28 17.36 4.00
N PHE A 34 10.97 17.18 4.16
CA PHE A 34 10.26 17.56 5.39
C PHE A 34 10.53 16.62 6.56
N ALA A 35 10.78 15.33 6.29
CA ALA A 35 11.25 14.40 7.31
C ALA A 35 12.65 14.78 7.81
N TYR A 36 13.56 15.10 6.90
CA TYR A 36 14.94 15.50 7.22
C TYR A 36 14.98 16.82 8.02
N THR A 37 14.19 17.80 7.61
CA THR A 37 14.09 19.11 8.27
C THR A 37 13.19 19.11 9.52
N GLN A 38 12.72 17.94 9.96
CA GLN A 38 11.89 17.76 11.16
C GLN A 38 10.56 18.53 11.13
N GLN A 39 10.03 18.87 9.95
CA GLN A 39 8.76 19.57 9.81
C GLN A 39 7.58 18.59 9.82
N LYS A 40 7.33 18.03 11.01
CA LYS A 40 6.36 16.95 11.27
C LYS A 40 4.95 17.22 10.73
N TYR A 41 4.42 18.42 10.94
CA TYR A 41 3.06 18.77 10.50
C TYR A 41 2.91 18.79 8.98
N ILE A 42 3.86 19.40 8.28
CA ILE A 42 3.86 19.45 6.81
C ILE A 42 4.10 18.06 6.23
N PHE A 43 5.01 17.29 6.82
CA PHE A 43 5.21 15.88 6.47
C PHE A 43 3.90 15.10 6.55
N VAL A 44 3.17 15.21 7.67
CA VAL A 44 1.90 14.48 7.86
C VAL A 44 0.83 14.93 6.87
N ILE A 45 0.69 16.23 6.61
CA ILE A 45 -0.25 16.74 5.60
C ILE A 45 0.06 16.12 4.24
N LEU A 46 1.31 16.17 3.80
CA LEU A 46 1.72 15.61 2.51
C LEU A 46 1.53 14.09 2.47
N PHE A 47 1.88 13.39 3.55
CA PHE A 47 1.77 11.94 3.65
C PHE A 47 0.30 11.48 3.58
N LEU A 48 -0.59 12.18 4.29
CA LEU A 48 -2.03 11.92 4.21
C LEU A 48 -2.59 12.29 2.84
N THR A 49 -2.16 13.39 2.22
CA THR A 49 -2.59 13.71 0.85
C THR A 49 -2.16 12.63 -0.14
N ALA A 50 -0.95 12.07 -0.01
CA ALA A 50 -0.51 10.95 -0.83
C ALA A 50 -1.42 9.72 -0.65
N GLY A 51 -1.75 9.35 0.58
CA GLY A 51 -2.67 8.25 0.86
C GLY A 51 -4.10 8.49 0.36
N LEU A 52 -4.62 9.72 0.46
CA LEU A 52 -5.95 10.07 -0.06
C LEU A 52 -6.00 10.04 -1.59
N THR A 53 -4.91 10.44 -2.26
CA THR A 53 -4.84 10.45 -3.72
C THR A 53 -4.88 9.04 -4.34
N ASP A 54 -4.40 8.02 -3.65
CA ASP A 54 -4.52 6.60 -4.04
C ASP A 54 -5.99 6.12 -4.10
N ILE A 55 -6.81 6.58 -3.15
CA ILE A 55 -8.24 6.24 -3.18
C ILE A 55 -8.92 6.95 -4.35
N LEU A 56 -8.49 8.19 -4.65
CA LEU A 56 -9.07 9.02 -5.70
C LEU A 56 -8.72 8.52 -7.11
N ASP A 57 -7.48 8.10 -7.37
CA ASP A 57 -7.13 7.61 -8.72
C ASP A 57 -7.86 6.32 -9.08
N GLY A 58 -8.02 5.39 -8.12
CA GLY A 58 -8.82 4.18 -8.27
C GLY A 58 -10.32 4.47 -8.42
N TYR A 59 -10.81 5.57 -7.85
CA TYR A 59 -12.17 6.07 -8.07
C TYR A 59 -12.34 6.64 -9.47
N PHE A 60 -11.46 7.55 -9.91
CA PHE A 60 -11.53 8.18 -11.23
C PHE A 60 -11.28 7.19 -12.36
N ALA A 61 -10.38 6.21 -12.18
CA ALA A 61 -10.13 5.17 -13.18
C ALA A 61 -11.39 4.35 -13.50
N ARG A 62 -12.17 4.01 -12.47
CA ARG A 62 -13.44 3.28 -12.62
C ARG A 62 -14.55 4.17 -13.17
N ARG A 63 -14.69 5.39 -12.66
CA ARG A 63 -15.76 6.31 -13.09
C ARG A 63 -15.59 6.80 -14.54
N LEU A 64 -14.34 7.02 -14.98
CA LEU A 64 -14.03 7.52 -16.31
C LEU A 64 -13.78 6.41 -17.33
N ASN A 65 -13.90 5.13 -16.94
CA ASN A 65 -13.50 3.97 -17.77
C ASN A 65 -12.06 4.10 -18.31
N GLN A 66 -11.17 4.69 -17.53
CA GLN A 66 -9.77 4.95 -17.89
C GLN A 66 -8.81 3.93 -17.26
N THR A 67 -9.26 2.68 -17.06
CA THR A 67 -8.39 1.61 -16.58
C THR A 67 -7.33 1.30 -17.63
N SER A 68 -6.07 1.21 -17.22
CA SER A 68 -4.97 0.90 -18.12
C SER A 68 -3.91 0.04 -17.43
N LEU A 69 -3.33 -0.89 -18.18
CA LEU A 69 -2.27 -1.77 -17.67
C LEU A 69 -1.01 -0.99 -17.27
N PHE A 70 -0.76 0.15 -17.95
CA PHE A 70 0.29 1.10 -17.57
C PHE A 70 -0.01 1.77 -16.23
N GLY A 71 -1.23 2.29 -16.05
CA GLY A 71 -1.66 2.91 -14.79
C GLY A 71 -1.56 1.95 -13.61
N ALA A 72 -2.04 0.72 -13.76
CA ALA A 72 -1.94 -0.30 -12.71
C ALA A 72 -0.49 -0.66 -12.34
N ARG A 73 0.45 -0.61 -13.29
CA ARG A 73 1.89 -0.81 -12.99
C ARG A 73 2.49 0.40 -12.29
N LEU A 74 2.16 1.60 -12.75
CA LEU A 74 2.61 2.84 -12.13
C LEU A 74 2.14 2.94 -10.67
N ASP A 75 0.91 2.50 -10.41
CA ASP A 75 0.27 2.42 -9.10
C ASP A 75 1.06 1.53 -8.13
N SER A 76 1.31 0.28 -8.54
CA SER A 76 2.15 -0.66 -7.77
C SER A 76 3.55 -0.11 -7.50
N ILE A 77 4.16 0.58 -8.47
CA ILE A 77 5.49 1.19 -8.28
C ILE A 77 5.41 2.34 -7.26
N ALA A 78 4.38 3.18 -7.34
CA ALA A 78 4.20 4.30 -6.41
C ALA A 78 4.00 3.79 -4.96
N ASP A 79 3.19 2.74 -4.79
CA ASP A 79 2.95 2.11 -3.49
C ASP A 79 4.25 1.54 -2.89
N ASP A 80 5.01 0.78 -3.70
CA ASP A 80 6.27 0.19 -3.27
C ASP A 80 7.28 1.27 -2.87
N VAL A 81 7.38 2.35 -3.65
CA VAL A 81 8.28 3.48 -3.33
C VAL A 81 7.89 4.16 -2.02
N ILE A 82 6.60 4.43 -1.78
CA ILE A 82 6.15 5.04 -0.52
C ILE A 82 6.46 4.13 0.66
N LEU A 83 6.16 2.84 0.54
CA LEU A 83 6.38 1.90 1.63
C LEU A 83 7.87 1.69 1.94
N LEU A 84 8.71 1.63 0.91
CA LEU A 84 10.17 1.59 1.06
C LEU A 84 10.69 2.85 1.75
N SER A 85 10.16 4.02 1.35
CA SER A 85 10.59 5.32 1.87
C SER A 85 10.20 5.52 3.34
N LEU A 86 9.13 4.88 3.80
CA LEU A 86 8.59 5.00 5.15
C LEU A 86 9.63 4.70 6.24
N VAL A 87 10.45 3.66 6.07
CA VAL A 87 11.51 3.33 7.06
C VAL A 87 12.52 4.47 7.19
N PHE A 88 12.90 5.09 6.07
CA PHE A 88 13.83 6.22 6.08
C PHE A 88 13.22 7.48 6.69
N TRP A 89 11.96 7.78 6.39
CA TRP A 89 11.26 8.91 7.02
C TRP A 89 11.16 8.73 8.53
N LEU A 90 10.83 7.53 9.00
CA LEU A 90 10.80 7.22 10.42
C LEU A 90 12.20 7.27 11.06
N TYR A 91 13.25 6.87 10.34
CA TYR A 91 14.61 6.99 10.85
C TYR A 91 14.99 8.44 11.11
N TRP A 92 14.60 9.37 10.22
CA TRP A 92 14.85 10.79 10.46
C TRP A 92 13.94 11.38 11.53
N LEU A 93 12.64 11.08 11.51
CA LEU A 93 11.67 11.70 12.42
C LEU A 93 11.71 11.13 13.85
N LEU A 94 12.06 9.85 14.00
CA LEU A 94 11.96 9.08 15.25
C LEU A 94 13.13 8.06 15.38
N PRO A 95 14.40 8.51 15.31
CA PRO A 95 15.56 7.62 15.26
C PRO A 95 15.65 6.68 16.46
N GLU A 96 15.48 7.20 17.67
CA GLU A 96 15.58 6.42 18.91
C GLU A 96 14.56 5.28 18.97
N PHE A 97 13.31 5.57 18.59
CA PHE A 97 12.24 4.58 18.59
C PHE A 97 12.47 3.49 17.53
N LEU A 98 12.93 3.90 16.34
CA LEU A 98 13.23 2.96 15.25
C LEU A 98 14.41 2.06 15.59
N ILE A 99 15.51 2.62 16.11
CA ILE A 99 16.70 1.85 16.49
C ILE A 99 16.37 0.87 17.60
N LYS A 100 15.61 1.30 18.63
CA LYS A 100 15.18 0.41 19.71
C LYS A 100 14.32 -0.76 19.21
N ASN A 101 13.42 -0.50 18.25
CA ASN A 101 12.44 -1.47 17.75
C ASN A 101 12.78 -2.02 16.35
N TRP A 102 14.04 -1.99 15.94
CA TRP A 102 14.46 -2.29 14.57
C TRP A 102 13.98 -3.67 14.09
N TYR A 103 13.97 -4.66 15.00
CA TYR A 103 13.52 -6.02 14.73
C TYR A 103 12.04 -6.09 14.31
N LEU A 104 11.17 -5.22 14.86
CA LEU A 104 9.76 -5.14 14.46
C LEU A 104 9.61 -4.53 13.07
N PHE A 105 10.40 -3.50 12.75
CA PHE A 105 10.40 -2.91 11.41
C PHE A 105 10.90 -3.91 10.36
N VAL A 106 11.95 -4.68 10.66
CA VAL A 106 12.42 -5.77 9.79
C VAL A 106 11.34 -6.83 9.62
N LEU A 107 10.66 -7.24 10.70
CA LEU A 107 9.57 -8.22 10.64
C LEU A 107 8.39 -7.72 9.79
N ILE A 108 7.96 -6.47 9.97
CA ILE A 108 6.90 -5.84 9.16
C ILE A 108 7.31 -5.80 7.68
N TYR A 109 8.56 -5.43 7.40
CA TYR A 109 9.05 -5.36 6.03
C TYR A 109 9.15 -6.74 5.37
N LEU A 110 9.67 -7.75 6.07
CA LEU A 110 9.74 -9.13 5.56
C LEU A 110 8.34 -9.72 5.32
N THR A 111 7.42 -9.52 6.26
CA THR A 111 6.03 -9.99 6.10
C THR A 111 5.34 -9.30 4.93
N PHE A 112 5.60 -8.02 4.69
CA PHE A 112 5.15 -7.33 3.50
C PHE A 112 5.72 -7.94 2.19
N LEU A 113 7.03 -8.18 2.12
CA LEU A 113 7.64 -8.80 0.94
C LEU A 113 7.09 -10.20 0.65
N ILE A 114 6.86 -11.00 1.69
CA ILE A 114 6.21 -12.32 1.56
C ILE A 114 4.79 -12.16 1.00
N SER A 115 4.03 -11.17 1.49
CA SER A 115 2.70 -10.86 0.99
C SER A 115 2.71 -10.47 -0.50
N LEU A 116 3.66 -9.64 -0.93
CA LEU A 116 3.85 -9.29 -2.34
C LEU A 116 4.19 -10.52 -3.19
N TYR A 117 5.08 -11.38 -2.72
CA TYR A 117 5.50 -12.58 -3.44
C TYR A 117 4.34 -13.57 -3.62
N ILE A 118 3.53 -13.80 -2.59
CA ILE A 118 2.33 -14.64 -2.67
C ILE A 118 1.32 -14.05 -3.66
N GLN A 119 1.10 -12.73 -3.62
CA GLN A 119 0.22 -12.04 -4.56
C GLN A 119 0.73 -12.14 -6.00
N TYR A 120 2.04 -12.03 -6.23
CA TYR A 120 2.65 -12.23 -7.54
C TYR A 120 2.36 -13.63 -8.09
N ILE A 121 2.60 -14.68 -7.30
CA ILE A 121 2.29 -16.06 -7.70
C ILE A 121 0.80 -16.23 -8.05
N LEU A 122 -0.10 -15.63 -7.28
CA LEU A 122 -1.54 -15.74 -7.52
C LEU A 122 -2.01 -14.94 -8.74
N SER A 123 -1.44 -13.75 -8.96
CA SER A 123 -1.70 -12.91 -10.12
C SER A 123 -1.41 -13.64 -11.45
N THR A 124 -0.33 -14.44 -11.50
CA THR A 124 -0.02 -15.27 -12.68
C THR A 124 -1.11 -16.30 -13.01
N LYS A 125 -1.95 -16.66 -12.04
CA LYS A 125 -3.11 -17.56 -12.21
C LYS A 125 -4.41 -16.83 -12.61
N LYS A 126 -4.35 -15.56 -13.05
CA LYS A 126 -5.52 -14.73 -13.42
C LYS A 126 -6.56 -14.57 -12.30
N THR A 127 -6.12 -14.46 -11.05
CA THR A 127 -7.00 -14.19 -9.92
C THR A 127 -6.65 -12.83 -9.32
N GLY A 128 -7.46 -11.81 -9.64
CA GLY A 128 -7.37 -10.51 -8.98
C GLY A 128 -7.75 -10.65 -7.51
N LEU A 129 -6.78 -10.64 -6.62
CA LEU A 129 -7.01 -10.80 -5.18
C LEU A 129 -7.35 -9.46 -4.53
N HIS A 130 -8.62 -9.09 -4.60
CA HIS A 130 -9.13 -7.99 -3.79
C HIS A 130 -9.44 -8.47 -2.37
N LEU A 131 -8.43 -8.44 -1.50
CA LEU A 131 -8.62 -8.69 -0.07
C LEU A 131 -8.97 -7.38 0.63
N TRP A 132 -10.11 -7.39 1.33
CA TRP A 132 -10.49 -6.30 2.23
C TRP A 132 -9.52 -6.17 3.41
N SER A 133 -8.98 -7.28 3.91
CA SER A 133 -7.97 -7.28 4.98
C SER A 133 -6.68 -6.57 4.56
N ALA A 134 -6.21 -6.78 3.32
CA ALA A 134 -5.06 -6.05 2.79
C ALA A 134 -5.29 -4.54 2.76
N LYS A 135 -6.44 -4.09 2.22
CA LYS A 135 -6.80 -2.66 2.20
C LYS A 135 -6.88 -2.06 3.60
N PHE A 136 -7.44 -2.81 4.55
CA PHE A 136 -7.54 -2.37 5.93
C PHE A 136 -6.15 -2.26 6.59
N SER A 137 -5.27 -3.24 6.40
CA SER A 137 -3.90 -3.19 6.92
C SER A 137 -3.12 -2.00 6.36
N PHE A 138 -3.25 -1.71 5.07
CA PHE A 138 -2.67 -0.52 4.45
C PHE A 138 -3.19 0.77 5.07
N PHE A 139 -4.52 0.91 5.23
CA PHE A 139 -5.11 2.06 5.91
C PHE A 139 -4.55 2.23 7.34
N MET A 140 -4.42 1.13 8.08
CA MET A 140 -3.86 1.15 9.43
C MET A 140 -2.39 1.57 9.47
N ILE A 141 -1.59 1.24 8.45
CA ILE A 141 -0.21 1.76 8.33
C ILE A 141 -0.24 3.29 8.28
N PHE A 142 -1.08 3.90 7.42
CA PHE A 142 -1.18 5.37 7.35
C PHE A 142 -1.57 6.00 8.69
N VAL A 143 -2.54 5.40 9.39
CA VAL A 143 -2.98 5.87 10.72
C VAL A 143 -1.85 5.79 11.74
N VAL A 144 -1.18 4.63 11.85
CA VAL A 144 -0.12 4.43 12.85
C VAL A 144 1.07 5.34 12.60
N ILE A 145 1.49 5.53 11.34
CA ILE A 145 2.58 6.44 10.99
C ILE A 145 2.23 7.88 11.32
N THR A 146 0.99 8.30 11.02
CA THR A 146 0.52 9.64 11.39
C THR A 146 0.56 9.84 12.90
N LEU A 147 0.09 8.86 13.68
CA LEU A 147 0.13 8.91 15.14
C LEU A 147 1.56 8.91 15.69
N PHE A 148 2.48 8.15 15.09
CA PHE A 148 3.89 8.15 15.49
C PHE A 148 4.57 9.49 15.26
N VAL A 149 4.24 10.17 14.16
CA VAL A 149 4.85 11.46 13.83
C VAL A 149 4.27 12.60 14.67
N LEU A 150 2.95 12.61 14.92
CA LEU A 150 2.28 13.69 15.68
C LEU A 150 2.33 13.49 17.20
N TYR A 151 2.31 12.25 17.65
CA TYR A 151 2.24 11.88 19.06
C TYR A 151 3.37 10.94 19.45
N LYS A 152 3.33 10.41 20.67
CA LYS A 152 4.36 9.48 21.15
C LYS A 152 4.22 8.12 20.45
N PRO A 153 5.30 7.56 19.88
CA PRO A 153 5.26 6.22 19.32
C PRO A 153 5.19 5.18 20.44
N TYR A 154 4.21 4.28 20.34
CA TYR A 154 4.02 3.18 21.28
C TYR A 154 4.25 1.83 20.59
N GLU A 155 5.00 0.95 21.23
CA GLU A 155 5.40 -0.35 20.67
C GLU A 155 4.21 -1.26 20.37
N TRP A 156 3.13 -1.20 21.18
CA TRP A 156 1.91 -1.97 20.95
C TRP A 156 1.28 -1.72 19.57
N MET A 157 1.44 -0.52 19.00
CA MET A 157 0.94 -0.20 17.66
C MET A 157 1.71 -0.97 16.58
N LEU A 158 3.01 -1.22 16.76
CA LEU A 158 3.81 -2.04 15.83
C LEU A 158 3.41 -3.52 15.90
N TYR A 159 3.14 -4.04 17.10
CA TYR A 159 2.62 -5.40 17.26
C TYR A 159 1.25 -5.56 16.60
N LEU A 160 0.36 -4.57 16.74
CA LEU A 160 -0.93 -4.55 16.06
C LEU A 160 -0.77 -4.55 14.53
N LEU A 161 0.10 -3.71 13.97
CA LEU A 161 0.38 -3.71 12.53
C LEU A 161 0.91 -5.06 12.04
N THR A 162 1.85 -5.63 12.77
CA THR A 162 2.43 -6.94 12.44
C THR A 162 1.35 -8.02 12.41
N PHE A 163 0.48 -8.05 13.44
CA PHE A 163 -0.64 -8.97 13.51
C PHE A 163 -1.60 -8.80 12.32
N LEU A 164 -1.95 -7.56 11.97
CA LEU A 164 -2.81 -7.27 10.83
C LEU A 164 -2.18 -7.76 9.52
N ILE A 165 -0.90 -7.51 9.27
CA ILE A 165 -0.22 -7.98 8.05
C ILE A 165 -0.18 -9.52 8.01
N LEU A 166 0.17 -10.17 9.13
CA LEU A 166 0.15 -11.63 9.23
C LEU A 166 -1.24 -12.22 8.93
N SER A 167 -2.31 -11.57 9.39
CA SER A 167 -3.68 -12.00 9.08
C SER A 167 -3.97 -11.97 7.56
N THR A 168 -3.40 -11.00 6.83
CA THR A 168 -3.55 -10.93 5.37
C THR A 168 -2.78 -12.04 4.66
N ILE A 169 -1.61 -12.42 5.18
CA ILE A 169 -0.82 -13.56 4.66
C ILE A 169 -1.57 -14.87 4.87
N ILE A 170 -2.18 -15.06 6.05
CA ILE A 170 -2.99 -16.26 6.33
C ILE A 170 -4.19 -16.31 5.37
N GLU A 171 -4.92 -15.21 5.20
CA GLU A 171 -6.07 -15.17 4.28
C GLU A 171 -5.66 -15.44 2.82
N THR A 172 -4.57 -14.82 2.35
CA THR A 172 -4.05 -15.06 0.98
C THR A 172 -3.57 -16.49 0.79
N SER A 173 -2.89 -17.07 1.78
CA SER A 173 -2.42 -18.47 1.76
C SER A 173 -3.58 -19.47 1.73
N ILE A 174 -4.64 -19.23 2.51
CA ILE A 174 -5.86 -20.07 2.48
C ILE A 174 -6.51 -20.03 1.09
N LYS A 175 -6.57 -18.84 0.46
CA LYS A 175 -7.12 -18.70 -0.90
C LYS A 175 -6.26 -19.43 -1.94
N LEU A 176 -4.94 -19.41 -1.78
CA LEU A 176 -4.00 -20.14 -2.62
C LEU A 176 -4.22 -21.65 -2.54
N LEU A 177 -4.35 -22.20 -1.33
CA LEU A 177 -4.57 -23.63 -1.11
C LEU A 177 -5.94 -24.10 -1.63
N LYS A 178 -6.98 -23.27 -1.49
CA LYS A 178 -8.34 -23.66 -1.91
C LYS A 178 -8.57 -23.60 -3.41
N ASN A 179 -7.59 -23.13 -4.21
CA ASN A 179 -7.70 -22.92 -5.67
C ASN A 179 -9.01 -22.21 -6.08
N LYS A 180 -9.60 -21.43 -5.16
CA LYS A 180 -10.88 -20.77 -5.35
C LYS A 180 -10.64 -19.56 -6.23
N LYS A 181 -11.44 -19.41 -7.28
CA LYS A 181 -11.58 -18.12 -7.96
C LYS A 181 -11.93 -17.05 -6.91
N PRO A 182 -11.37 -15.84 -7.01
CA PRO A 182 -11.54 -14.80 -6.01
C PRO A 182 -12.93 -14.18 -6.13
N ASP A 183 -13.96 -14.95 -5.75
CA ASP A 183 -15.32 -14.43 -5.61
C ASP A 183 -15.42 -13.72 -4.26
N THR A 184 -15.00 -12.45 -4.29
CA THR A 184 -15.48 -11.23 -3.58
C THR A 184 -15.98 -11.27 -2.15
N THR A 185 -15.90 -12.37 -1.43
CA THR A 185 -16.56 -12.47 -0.14
C THR A 185 -15.57 -12.86 0.95
N SER A 186 -15.34 -11.86 1.80
CA SER A 186 -14.71 -11.88 3.13
C SER A 186 -14.85 -13.21 3.87
N PHE A 187 -13.91 -13.47 4.80
CA PHE A 187 -13.97 -14.57 5.78
C PHE A 187 -15.37 -14.79 6.38
N PHE A 188 -16.16 -13.71 6.53
CA PHE A 188 -17.54 -13.74 7.02
C PHE A 188 -18.55 -14.47 6.12
N ALA A 189 -18.37 -14.49 4.80
CA ALA A 189 -19.30 -15.18 3.90
C ALA A 189 -19.08 -16.71 3.84
N ALA A 190 -17.92 -17.18 4.27
CA ALA A 190 -17.69 -18.62 4.41
C ALA A 190 -18.55 -19.22 5.53
N PHE A 191 -18.87 -18.43 6.57
CA PHE A 191 -19.71 -18.86 7.68
C PHE A 191 -21.21 -18.72 7.41
N SER A 192 -21.65 -17.85 6.49
CA SER A 192 -23.07 -17.71 6.16
C SER A 192 -23.61 -18.80 5.23
N LYS A 193 -22.74 -19.59 4.57
CA LYS A 193 -23.14 -20.67 3.66
C LYS A 193 -23.46 -22.00 4.36
N ASN A 194 -23.12 -22.17 5.64
CA ASN A 194 -23.36 -23.42 6.38
C ASN A 194 -24.71 -23.46 7.14
N LYS A 195 -25.61 -22.49 6.92
CA LYS A 195 -26.93 -22.43 7.59
C LYS A 195 -28.12 -22.79 6.70
N LYS A 196 -27.87 -23.30 5.49
CA LYS A 196 -28.89 -23.85 4.59
C LYS A 196 -28.41 -25.20 4.07
N ASN A 197 -28.53 -26.22 4.91
CA ASN A 197 -28.71 -27.63 4.53
C ASN A 197 -29.49 -28.27 5.67
#